data_AF-A0A378VM83-F1
#
_entry.id   AF-A0A378VM83-F1
#
_cell.length_a   1.000
_cell.length_b   1.000
_cell.length_c   1.000
_cell.angle_alpha   90.00
_cell.angle_beta   90.00
_cell.angle_gamma   90.00
#
_symmetry.space_group_name_H-M   'P 1'
#
loop_
_entity.id
_entity.type
_entity.pdbx_description
1 polymer ?
#
loop_
_entity_poly.entity_id
_entity_poly.type
_entity_poly.pdbx_seq_one_letter_code
_entity_poly.pdbx_strand_id
1 'polypeptide(L)'
;MEALRFVEMALHNVKKKADILYLDSLVIQEVQNLVAKKYSKMNESTNKLGSQLETLFNFCIEYQIVLKLPIWTNPYSRPRDLTILLDKRGKDYRSKKMPSDEEMLLTAKLFHDAPNLDKGTEYYTAVMALLMVAPSCCSELMSLSVNCLEWEEDSLGNRQLGIRWIPAKNGKEGLKWVPSSMQDVIIEAVKRLTDIGALARKAAKFAEENPNTVMISPDQGMQVSHYLSQKPLTEIEIGKILEINGKHGIKTKWFEKLMKENNGVITSNVLGKYLYEKYTSKFNYWPYIDKNRNVKASEALLLFRENEFHDEFSPKRFSFVLPTVNQINDRFCYSETRPKTSLWEKHCITTSKGEFVRLLSHNARHWLSTKAERGGMDELTLANWAGRARVADNKAYDHRTEEEKSEAVRDLLIPEDISILDKIHLNFPITYEDLGKNRIGIATITEIGICEHDYAMSPCSRHGDCETCKELICIKGLESSLEILKHREIQLTEQINKAKEHHKLGAFGVDRWISNLGWRLAHIRTKIAFLENSEIPNGALLRIPDEYDPSPVKLALLEKGMDIDVKKLETAKLDDDLYRLMEM
;
A
#
# COMPACT_ATOMS: atom_id res chain seq x y z
N MET A 1 -0.97 -28.92 8.44
CA MET A 1 -0.69 -29.63 9.72
C MET A 1 -1.63 -29.23 10.84
N GLU A 2 -2.02 -27.96 10.99
CA GLU A 2 -2.89 -27.54 12.10
C GLU A 2 -4.31 -28.14 12.04
N ALA A 3 -4.95 -28.17 10.87
CA ALA A 3 -6.26 -28.81 10.67
C ALA A 3 -6.29 -30.28 11.13
N LEU A 4 -5.26 -31.07 10.76
CA LEU A 4 -5.16 -32.47 11.18
C LEU A 4 -5.10 -32.62 12.70
N ARG A 5 -4.36 -31.75 13.41
CA ARG A 5 -4.29 -31.78 14.88
C ARG A 5 -5.65 -31.52 15.52
N PHE A 6 -6.42 -30.56 14.98
CA PHE A 6 -7.76 -30.28 15.49
C PHE A 6 -8.72 -31.45 15.25
N VAL A 7 -8.66 -32.07 14.07
CA VAL A 7 -9.49 -33.23 13.74
C VAL A 7 -9.11 -34.44 14.58
N GLU A 8 -7.82 -34.70 14.77
CA GLU A 8 -7.31 -35.75 15.67
C GLU A 8 -7.80 -35.55 17.11
N MET A 9 -7.68 -34.33 17.65
CA MET A 9 -8.18 -34.00 18.98
C MET A 9 -9.70 -34.19 19.10
N ALA A 10 -10.46 -33.77 18.09
CA ALA A 10 -11.91 -33.92 18.07
C ALA A 10 -12.33 -35.40 17.98
N LEU A 11 -11.67 -36.19 17.13
CA LEU A 11 -11.86 -37.64 17.02
C LEU A 11 -11.56 -38.33 18.36
N HIS A 12 -10.46 -37.97 19.03
CA HIS A 12 -10.14 -38.50 20.35
C HIS A 12 -11.18 -38.08 21.40
N ASN A 13 -11.67 -36.84 21.37
CA ASN A 13 -12.67 -36.34 22.34
C ASN A 13 -14.01 -37.07 22.20
N VAL A 14 -14.52 -37.18 20.96
CA VAL A 14 -15.86 -37.70 20.64
C VAL A 14 -15.88 -39.23 20.52
N LYS A 15 -14.89 -39.81 19.83
CA LYS A 15 -14.87 -41.24 19.45
C LYS A 15 -13.89 -42.08 20.27
N LYS A 16 -13.08 -41.45 21.13
CA LYS A 16 -12.00 -42.09 21.92
C LYS A 16 -10.96 -42.83 21.06
N LYS A 17 -10.91 -42.51 19.75
CA LYS A 17 -9.99 -43.10 18.78
C LYS A 17 -9.68 -42.06 17.71
N ALA A 18 -8.40 -41.88 17.40
CA ALA A 18 -7.93 -40.97 16.34
C ALA A 18 -7.96 -41.67 14.96
N ASP A 19 -9.15 -42.03 14.50
CA ASP A 19 -9.34 -42.74 13.24
C ASP A 19 -10.30 -41.96 12.34
N ILE A 20 -9.80 -41.50 11.19
CA ILE A 20 -10.49 -40.58 10.27
C ILE A 20 -11.78 -41.18 9.70
N LEU A 21 -11.91 -42.51 9.71
CA LEU A 21 -13.12 -43.20 9.25
C LEU A 21 -14.34 -42.92 10.14
N TYR A 22 -14.12 -42.47 11.39
CA TYR A 22 -15.19 -42.08 12.32
C TYR A 22 -15.55 -40.60 12.26
N LEU A 23 -15.05 -39.86 11.26
CA LEU A 23 -15.43 -38.48 11.06
C LEU A 23 -16.93 -38.38 10.75
N ASP A 24 -17.65 -37.58 11.53
CA ASP A 24 -19.08 -37.32 11.37
C ASP A 24 -19.43 -35.89 11.82
N SER A 25 -20.72 -35.57 11.82
CA SER A 25 -21.20 -34.24 12.24
C SER A 25 -20.84 -33.90 13.69
N LEU A 26 -20.76 -34.89 14.59
CA LEU A 26 -20.39 -34.67 15.99
C LEU A 26 -18.91 -34.31 16.12
N VAL A 27 -18.05 -34.99 15.35
CA VAL A 27 -16.62 -34.68 15.29
C VAL A 27 -16.39 -33.29 14.69
N ILE A 28 -17.10 -32.94 13.60
CA ILE A 28 -17.03 -31.59 13.01
C ILE A 28 -17.46 -30.51 14.02
N GLN A 29 -18.53 -30.76 14.78
CA GLN A 29 -18.99 -29.83 15.81
C GLN A 29 -17.91 -29.65 16.90
N GLU A 30 -17.26 -30.72 17.31
CA GLU A 30 -16.19 -30.65 18.30
C GLU A 30 -14.94 -29.93 17.76
N VAL A 31 -14.61 -30.09 16.48
CA VAL A 31 -13.57 -29.27 15.83
C VAL A 31 -13.88 -27.79 15.99
N GLN A 32 -15.13 -27.37 15.71
CA GLN A 32 -15.52 -25.96 15.85
C GLN A 32 -15.40 -25.46 17.31
N ASN A 33 -15.79 -26.29 18.28
CA ASN A 33 -15.64 -25.97 19.71
C ASN A 33 -14.16 -25.77 20.10
N LEU A 34 -13.28 -26.67 19.64
CA LEU A 34 -11.85 -26.58 19.91
C LEU A 34 -11.23 -25.34 19.26
N VAL A 35 -11.65 -24.98 18.05
CA VAL A 35 -11.21 -23.76 17.36
C VAL A 35 -11.65 -22.53 18.14
N ALA A 36 -12.93 -22.46 18.55
CA ALA A 36 -13.45 -21.34 19.35
C ALA A 36 -12.73 -21.19 20.71
N LYS A 37 -12.34 -22.32 21.33
CA LYS A 37 -11.59 -22.30 22.59
C LYS A 37 -10.16 -21.78 22.43
N LYS A 38 -9.48 -22.13 21.32
CA LYS A 38 -8.11 -21.68 21.07
C LYS A 38 -8.06 -20.23 20.58
N TYR A 39 -9.03 -19.82 19.76
CA TYR A 39 -9.05 -18.50 19.14
C TYR A 39 -10.21 -17.68 19.69
N SER A 40 -9.91 -16.76 20.60
CA SER A 40 -10.89 -15.85 21.21
C SER A 40 -11.51 -14.85 20.23
N LYS A 41 -10.85 -14.61 19.09
CA LYS A 41 -11.34 -13.74 18.00
C LYS A 41 -11.02 -14.38 16.66
N MET A 42 -11.98 -14.30 15.73
CA MET A 42 -11.76 -14.68 14.33
C MET A 42 -10.72 -13.76 13.70
N ASN A 43 -9.73 -14.36 13.05
CA ASN A 43 -8.60 -13.68 12.41
C ASN A 43 -8.15 -14.45 11.15
N GLU A 44 -7.06 -14.00 10.53
CA GLU A 44 -6.51 -14.65 9.33
C GLU A 44 -6.13 -16.12 9.57
N SER A 45 -5.58 -16.42 10.74
CA SER A 45 -5.22 -17.78 11.14
C SER A 45 -6.45 -18.69 11.25
N THR A 46 -7.57 -18.21 11.79
CA THR A 46 -8.82 -19.00 11.85
C THR A 46 -9.43 -19.21 10.47
N ASN A 47 -9.40 -18.20 9.59
CA ASN A 47 -9.85 -18.36 8.21
C ASN A 47 -9.01 -19.40 7.45
N LYS A 48 -7.68 -19.32 7.56
CA LYS A 48 -6.75 -20.28 6.94
C LYS A 48 -6.95 -21.70 7.48
N LEU A 49 -7.14 -21.83 8.79
CA LEU A 49 -7.47 -23.11 9.42
C LEU A 49 -8.80 -23.67 8.87
N GLY A 50 -9.82 -22.83 8.78
CA GLY A 50 -11.10 -23.19 8.16
C GLY A 50 -10.94 -23.69 6.74
N SER A 51 -10.21 -22.97 5.88
CA SER A 51 -9.95 -23.42 4.51
C SER A 51 -9.21 -24.77 4.45
N GLN A 52 -8.29 -25.02 5.38
CA GLN A 52 -7.62 -26.32 5.48
C GLN A 52 -8.57 -27.44 5.92
N LEU A 53 -9.48 -27.16 6.86
CA LEU A 53 -10.51 -28.11 7.31
C LEU A 53 -11.48 -28.44 6.17
N GLU A 54 -11.96 -27.42 5.45
CA GLU A 54 -12.82 -27.58 4.29
C GLU A 54 -12.15 -28.43 3.20
N THR A 55 -10.88 -28.15 2.90
CA THR A 55 -10.09 -28.96 1.95
C THR A 55 -10.00 -30.42 2.41
N LEU A 56 -9.73 -30.65 3.70
CA LEU A 56 -9.62 -32.01 4.26
C LEU A 56 -10.95 -32.76 4.23
N PHE A 57 -12.05 -32.10 4.59
CA PHE A 57 -13.37 -32.71 4.60
C PHE A 57 -13.87 -33.01 3.18
N ASN A 58 -13.65 -32.09 2.24
CA ASN A 58 -13.93 -32.31 0.82
C ASN A 58 -13.08 -33.46 0.26
N PHE A 59 -11.81 -33.56 0.63
CA PHE A 59 -10.97 -34.71 0.28
C PHE A 59 -11.56 -36.04 0.80
N CYS A 60 -12.06 -36.08 2.04
CA CYS A 60 -12.68 -37.29 2.58
C CYS A 60 -13.97 -37.68 1.84
N ILE A 61 -14.72 -36.70 1.34
CA ILE A 61 -15.95 -36.90 0.54
C ILE A 61 -15.58 -37.37 -0.87
N GLU A 62 -14.68 -36.66 -1.55
CA GLU A 62 -14.27 -36.91 -2.94
C GLU A 62 -13.70 -38.32 -3.12
N TYR A 63 -12.84 -38.75 -2.21
CA TYR A 63 -12.22 -40.08 -2.24
C TYR A 63 -13.03 -41.15 -1.52
N GLN A 64 -14.27 -40.86 -1.12
CA GLN A 64 -15.18 -41.81 -0.45
C GLN A 64 -14.59 -42.46 0.81
N ILE A 65 -13.66 -41.78 1.49
CA ILE A 65 -13.06 -42.24 2.76
C ILE A 65 -14.15 -42.28 3.84
N VAL A 66 -15.09 -41.32 3.79
CA VAL A 66 -16.23 -41.23 4.70
C VAL A 66 -17.51 -40.99 3.90
N LEU A 67 -18.36 -42.02 3.80
CA LEU A 67 -19.54 -42.03 2.94
C LEU A 67 -20.69 -41.12 3.39
N LYS A 68 -20.69 -40.65 4.64
CA LYS A 68 -21.81 -39.92 5.26
C LYS A 68 -21.40 -38.59 5.91
N LEU A 69 -20.39 -37.92 5.34
CA LEU A 69 -19.96 -36.62 5.85
C LEU A 69 -20.83 -35.49 5.25
N PRO A 70 -21.39 -34.57 6.06
CA PRO A 70 -22.07 -33.40 5.52
C PRO A 70 -21.06 -32.46 4.84
N ILE A 71 -21.50 -31.78 3.78
CA ILE A 71 -20.71 -30.71 3.17
C ILE A 71 -20.51 -29.62 4.22
N TRP A 72 -19.26 -29.28 4.49
CA TRP A 72 -18.88 -28.26 5.44
C TRP A 72 -18.14 -27.14 4.72
N THR A 73 -18.68 -25.92 4.83
CA THR A 73 -18.07 -24.72 4.27
C THR A 73 -17.42 -23.90 5.38
N ASN A 74 -16.27 -23.30 5.09
CA ASN A 74 -15.54 -22.48 6.07
C ASN A 74 -16.41 -21.31 6.60
N PRO A 75 -16.80 -21.29 7.89
CA PRO A 75 -17.62 -20.22 8.47
C PRO A 75 -16.78 -18.99 8.85
N TYR A 76 -15.46 -19.10 8.85
CA TYR A 76 -14.56 -18.03 9.25
C TYR A 76 -14.30 -17.14 8.04
N SER A 77 -14.95 -15.98 7.98
CA SER A 77 -14.76 -15.03 6.88
C SER A 77 -13.29 -14.60 6.75
N ARG A 78 -12.85 -14.40 5.50
CA ARG A 78 -11.53 -13.85 5.22
C ARG A 78 -11.47 -12.43 5.81
N PRO A 79 -10.45 -12.09 6.61
CA PRO A 79 -10.28 -10.73 7.09
C PRO A 79 -10.25 -9.77 5.90
N ARG A 80 -10.97 -8.65 6.03
CA ARG A 80 -10.93 -7.61 5.01
C ARG A 80 -9.51 -7.06 4.93
N ASP A 81 -9.04 -6.88 3.70
CA ASP A 81 -7.73 -6.33 3.45
C ASP A 81 -7.73 -4.83 3.79
N LEU A 82 -7.04 -4.47 4.87
CA LEU A 82 -7.00 -3.10 5.40
C LEU A 82 -6.28 -2.13 4.46
N THR A 83 -5.46 -2.63 3.52
CA THR A 83 -4.79 -1.78 2.52
C THR A 83 -5.77 -1.19 1.51
N ILE A 84 -6.83 -1.93 1.15
CA ILE A 84 -7.85 -1.51 0.17
C ILE A 84 -9.13 -0.98 0.81
N LEU A 85 -9.32 -1.19 2.11
CA LEU A 85 -10.56 -0.83 2.79
C LEU A 85 -10.74 0.71 2.83
N LEU A 86 -11.92 1.18 2.43
CA LEU A 86 -12.25 2.62 2.35
C LEU A 86 -12.72 3.22 3.68
N ASP A 87 -13.09 2.37 4.65
CA ASP A 87 -13.59 2.81 5.95
C ASP A 87 -12.48 3.41 6.83
N LYS A 88 -12.87 3.92 8.00
CA LYS A 88 -11.94 4.51 8.98
C LYS A 88 -10.83 3.53 9.39
N ARG A 89 -11.09 2.23 9.48
CA ARG A 89 -10.09 1.23 9.87
C ARG A 89 -9.00 1.09 8.81
N GLY A 90 -9.38 1.08 7.54
CA GLY A 90 -8.42 1.06 6.42
C GLY A 90 -7.59 2.33 6.36
N LYS A 91 -8.23 3.50 6.52
CA LYS A 91 -7.55 4.81 6.58
C LYS A 91 -6.53 4.85 7.73
N ASP A 92 -6.95 4.52 8.95
CA ASP A 92 -6.08 4.52 10.13
C ASP A 92 -4.93 3.51 10.00
N TYR A 93 -5.17 2.34 9.37
CA TYR A 93 -4.14 1.34 9.11
C TYR A 93 -3.06 1.86 8.15
N ARG A 94 -3.46 2.43 7.00
CA ARG A 94 -2.52 3.01 6.02
C ARG A 94 -1.74 4.16 6.63
N SER A 95 -2.41 5.10 7.30
CA SER A 95 -1.76 6.24 7.96
C SER A 95 -0.79 5.80 9.05
N LYS A 96 -1.09 4.76 9.82
CA LYS A 96 -0.15 4.23 10.83
C LYS A 96 1.09 3.56 10.22
N LYS A 97 0.99 3.05 9.00
CA LYS A 97 2.10 2.39 8.30
C LYS A 97 2.97 3.37 7.52
N MET A 98 2.43 4.53 7.17
CA MET A 98 3.12 5.58 6.43
C MET A 98 3.66 6.65 7.39
N PRO A 99 4.99 6.80 7.53
CA PRO A 99 5.57 7.93 8.21
C PRO A 99 5.15 9.23 7.54
N SER A 100 4.93 10.27 8.33
CA SER A 100 4.73 11.63 7.85
C SER A 100 6.04 12.21 7.30
N ASP A 101 5.93 13.20 6.41
CA ASP A 101 7.11 13.86 5.85
C ASP A 101 7.94 14.56 6.95
N GLU A 102 7.29 15.05 8.02
CA GLU A 102 7.97 15.59 9.21
C GLU A 102 8.85 14.53 9.90
N GLU A 103 8.32 13.33 10.18
CA GLU A 103 9.10 12.24 10.79
C GLU A 103 10.29 11.83 9.92
N MET A 104 10.11 11.84 8.61
CA MET A 104 11.18 11.51 7.66
C MET A 104 12.26 12.60 7.64
N LEU A 105 11.89 13.88 7.67
CA LEU A 105 12.83 15.00 7.75
C LEU A 105 13.58 15.02 9.09
N LEU A 106 12.91 14.71 10.20
CA LEU A 106 13.56 14.57 11.51
C LEU A 106 14.58 13.43 11.51
N THR A 107 14.28 12.31 10.84
CA THR A 107 15.23 11.20 10.68
C THR A 107 16.45 11.60 9.86
N ALA A 108 16.26 12.34 8.77
CA ALA A 108 17.35 12.87 7.95
C ALA A 108 18.21 13.88 8.73
N LYS A 109 17.58 14.78 9.49
CA LYS A 109 18.27 15.73 10.38
C LYS A 109 19.09 14.99 11.44
N LEU A 110 18.51 13.99 12.10
CA LEU A 110 19.21 13.21 13.11
C LEU A 110 20.42 12.49 12.51
N PHE A 111 20.33 11.93 11.29
CA PHE A 111 21.49 11.35 10.60
C PHE A 111 22.59 12.38 10.31
N HIS A 112 22.22 13.60 9.92
CA HIS A 112 23.17 14.69 9.68
C HIS A 112 23.90 15.08 10.97
N ASP A 113 23.16 15.27 12.07
CA ASP A 113 23.70 15.74 13.36
C ASP A 113 24.43 14.62 14.14
N ALA A 114 24.20 13.35 13.80
CA ALA A 114 24.62 12.18 14.57
C ALA A 114 26.11 12.14 14.98
N PRO A 115 27.09 12.50 14.12
CA PRO A 115 28.51 12.47 14.49
C PRO A 115 28.86 13.42 15.66
N ASN A 116 28.07 14.47 15.86
CA ASN A 116 28.27 15.44 16.93
C ASN A 116 27.56 15.04 18.25
N LEU A 117 26.74 13.98 18.22
CA LEU A 117 25.92 13.56 19.35
C LEU A 117 26.61 12.42 20.13
N ASP A 118 26.59 11.21 19.58
CA ASP A 118 27.27 10.05 20.15
C ASP A 118 27.38 8.90 19.14
N LYS A 119 28.32 7.98 19.39
CA LYS A 119 28.58 6.81 18.53
C LYS A 119 27.37 5.92 18.31
N GLY A 120 26.50 5.77 19.31
CA GLY A 120 25.29 4.95 19.18
C GLY A 120 24.33 5.59 18.19
N THR A 121 24.12 6.90 18.31
CA THR A 121 23.29 7.68 17.38
C THR A 121 23.85 7.63 15.96
N GLU A 122 25.15 7.80 15.79
CA GLU A 122 25.85 7.67 14.50
C GLU A 122 25.63 6.29 13.87
N TYR A 123 25.79 5.22 14.65
CA TYR A 123 25.58 3.85 14.20
C TYR A 123 24.13 3.59 13.76
N TYR A 124 23.15 3.87 14.64
CA TYR A 124 21.76 3.51 14.38
C TYR A 124 21.13 4.37 13.28
N THR A 125 21.52 5.63 13.14
CA THR A 125 21.07 6.50 12.03
C THR A 125 21.64 6.03 10.70
N ALA A 126 22.89 5.57 10.64
CA ALA A 126 23.46 4.96 9.44
C ALA A 126 22.72 3.67 9.04
N VAL A 127 22.33 2.83 10.02
CA VAL A 127 21.46 1.66 9.76
C VAL A 127 20.11 2.11 9.18
N MET A 128 19.48 3.15 9.73
CA MET A 128 18.20 3.66 9.23
C MET A 128 18.34 4.26 7.82
N ALA A 129 19.43 4.95 7.51
CA ALA A 129 19.71 5.47 6.16
C ALA A 129 19.73 4.33 5.11
N LEU A 130 20.36 3.19 5.43
CA LEU A 130 20.34 2.00 4.56
C LEU A 130 18.93 1.40 4.39
N LEU A 131 18.05 1.52 5.39
CA LEU A 131 16.65 1.10 5.25
C LEU A 131 15.81 2.06 4.40
N MET A 132 16.22 3.33 4.36
CA MET A 132 15.54 4.41 3.67
C MET A 132 16.01 4.64 2.23
N VAL A 133 17.03 3.91 1.75
CA VAL A 133 17.45 3.99 0.34
C VAL A 133 16.83 2.91 -0.54
N ALA A 134 16.63 1.72 -0.02
CA ALA A 134 16.08 0.61 -0.78
C ALA A 134 15.12 -0.23 0.07
N PRO A 135 13.93 -0.59 -0.44
CA PRO A 135 12.90 -1.27 0.34
C PRO A 135 13.36 -2.68 0.75
N SER A 136 13.82 -2.80 2.00
CA SER A 136 14.49 -4.00 2.49
C SER A 136 13.96 -4.44 3.85
N CYS A 137 14.10 -5.73 4.17
CA CYS A 137 13.80 -6.17 5.54
C CYS A 137 14.97 -5.78 6.44
N CYS A 138 14.68 -5.32 7.67
CA CYS A 138 15.72 -4.97 8.64
C CYS A 138 16.69 -6.13 8.93
N SER A 139 16.19 -7.37 8.93
CA SER A 139 17.02 -8.56 9.10
C SER A 139 17.99 -8.81 7.95
N GLU A 140 17.71 -8.33 6.73
CA GLU A 140 18.60 -8.50 5.57
C GLU A 140 19.86 -7.65 5.70
N LEU A 141 19.77 -6.47 6.32
CA LEU A 141 20.94 -5.62 6.60
C LEU A 141 22.01 -6.33 7.43
N MET A 142 21.60 -7.27 8.29
CA MET A 142 22.52 -8.03 9.16
C MET A 142 23.43 -8.97 8.36
N SER A 143 23.14 -9.19 7.07
CA SER A 143 23.94 -10.00 6.16
C SER A 143 24.83 -9.19 5.19
N LEU A 144 24.85 -7.85 5.30
CA LEU A 144 25.71 -7.03 4.46
C LEU A 144 27.18 -7.14 4.86
N SER A 145 28.05 -7.19 3.85
CA SER A 145 29.50 -7.07 4.03
C SER A 145 29.96 -5.62 4.01
N VAL A 146 31.17 -5.35 4.52
CA VAL A 146 31.82 -4.04 4.42
C VAL A 146 32.07 -3.60 2.98
N ASN A 147 32.20 -4.56 2.05
CA ASN A 147 32.39 -4.31 0.61
C ASN A 147 31.07 -4.44 -0.15
N CYS A 148 29.97 -3.97 0.43
CA CYS A 148 28.64 -4.08 -0.17
C CYS A 148 28.39 -3.06 -1.28
N LEU A 149 29.20 -2.01 -1.40
CA LEU A 149 29.02 -0.98 -2.43
C LEU A 149 29.71 -1.39 -3.75
N GLU A 150 28.98 -1.28 -4.85
CA GLU A 150 29.45 -1.60 -6.19
C GLU A 150 29.03 -0.49 -7.17
N TRP A 151 29.91 -0.17 -8.10
CA TRP A 151 29.67 0.84 -9.13
C TRP A 151 29.61 0.16 -10.50
N GLU A 152 28.56 0.44 -11.25
CA GLU A 152 28.42 0.01 -12.65
C GLU A 152 28.06 1.22 -13.53
N GLU A 153 28.25 1.10 -14.84
CA GLU A 153 27.80 2.11 -15.81
C GLU A 153 26.41 1.75 -16.31
N ASP A 154 25.52 2.74 -16.37
CA ASP A 154 24.21 2.59 -17.02
C ASP A 154 24.34 2.62 -18.55
N SER A 155 23.22 2.43 -19.25
CA SER A 155 23.17 2.45 -20.72
C SER A 155 23.58 3.79 -21.34
N LEU A 156 23.66 4.87 -20.54
CA LEU A 156 24.09 6.20 -20.94
C LEU A 156 25.55 6.48 -20.54
N GLY A 157 26.25 5.50 -19.94
CA GLY A 157 27.63 5.62 -19.47
C GLY A 157 27.78 6.36 -18.14
N ASN A 158 26.70 6.65 -17.42
CA ASN A 158 26.81 7.27 -16.09
C ASN A 158 27.10 6.21 -15.04
N ARG A 159 27.97 6.54 -14.09
CA ARG A 159 28.27 5.66 -12.95
C ARG A 159 27.11 5.65 -11.97
N GLN A 160 26.55 4.47 -11.72
CA GLN A 160 25.49 4.23 -10.77
C GLN A 160 25.98 3.37 -9.61
N LEU A 161 25.61 3.77 -8.39
CA LEU A 161 25.93 3.04 -7.17
C LEU A 161 24.83 1.99 -6.89
N GLY A 162 25.26 0.76 -6.67
CA GLY A 162 24.43 -0.34 -6.18
C GLY A 162 24.93 -0.86 -4.83
N ILE A 163 24.02 -1.40 -4.03
CA ILE A 163 24.33 -2.18 -2.83
C ILE A 163 24.14 -3.66 -3.16
N ARG A 164 25.20 -4.47 -3.07
CA ARG A 164 25.14 -5.93 -3.16
C ARG A 164 24.21 -6.47 -2.07
N TRP A 165 23.13 -7.10 -2.49
CA TRP A 165 22.06 -7.48 -1.59
C TRP A 165 21.68 -8.95 -1.71
N ILE A 166 21.53 -9.60 -0.55
CA ILE A 166 21.05 -10.97 -0.42
C ILE A 166 19.66 -10.92 0.24
N PRO A 167 18.57 -11.14 -0.52
CA PRO A 167 17.22 -11.04 0.03
C PRO A 167 16.86 -12.23 0.93
N ALA A 168 16.11 -12.00 2.01
CA ALA A 168 15.74 -13.04 2.96
C ALA A 168 14.59 -13.94 2.48
N LYS A 169 13.85 -13.52 1.43
CA LYS A 169 12.63 -14.17 0.94
C LYS A 169 12.82 -14.94 -0.38
N ASN A 170 13.87 -15.75 -0.51
CA ASN A 170 14.17 -16.52 -1.75
C ASN A 170 14.21 -15.66 -3.03
N GLY A 171 14.42 -14.35 -2.90
CA GLY A 171 14.63 -13.48 -4.05
C GLY A 171 15.99 -13.76 -4.69
N LYS A 172 16.23 -13.24 -5.89
CA LYS A 172 17.55 -13.34 -6.52
C LYS A 172 18.52 -12.36 -5.87
N GLU A 173 19.75 -12.81 -5.65
CA GLU A 173 20.87 -11.94 -5.28
C GLU A 173 21.11 -10.93 -6.42
N GLY A 174 21.45 -9.70 -6.07
CA GLY A 174 21.66 -8.64 -7.05
C GLY A 174 21.98 -7.30 -6.43
N LEU A 175 22.18 -6.29 -7.29
CA LEU A 175 22.38 -4.92 -6.86
C LEU A 175 21.05 -4.23 -6.59
N LYS A 176 20.96 -3.62 -5.40
CA LYS A 176 19.93 -2.62 -5.13
C LYS A 176 20.47 -1.25 -5.48
N TRP A 177 19.97 -0.72 -6.59
CA TRP A 177 20.37 0.60 -7.07
C TRP A 177 19.99 1.69 -6.06
N VAL A 178 20.94 2.60 -5.85
CA VAL A 178 20.81 3.78 -4.99
C VAL A 178 20.45 4.97 -5.87
N PRO A 179 19.34 5.68 -5.60
CA PRO A 179 19.03 6.93 -6.30
C PRO A 179 20.20 7.90 -6.25
N SER A 180 20.49 8.59 -7.35
CA SER A 180 21.67 9.47 -7.46
C SER A 180 21.75 10.51 -6.34
N SER A 181 20.61 11.05 -5.89
CA SER A 181 20.51 12.00 -4.77
C SER A 181 20.85 11.43 -3.40
N MET A 182 20.90 10.10 -3.26
CA MET A 182 21.19 9.40 -1.99
C MET A 182 22.58 8.75 -1.97
N GLN A 183 23.35 8.81 -3.06
CA GLN A 183 24.63 8.09 -3.16
C GLN A 183 25.61 8.50 -2.06
N ASP A 184 25.82 9.80 -1.85
CA ASP A 184 26.73 10.32 -0.82
C ASP A 184 26.29 9.94 0.60
N VAL A 185 24.97 9.94 0.86
CA VAL A 185 24.39 9.55 2.15
C VAL A 185 24.71 8.08 2.45
N ILE A 186 24.64 7.21 1.44
CA ILE A 186 24.91 5.78 1.61
C ILE A 186 26.39 5.48 1.72
N ILE A 187 27.24 6.15 0.95
CA ILE A 187 28.70 6.05 1.10
C ILE A 187 29.09 6.42 2.53
N GLU A 188 28.57 7.53 3.04
CA GLU A 188 28.84 7.99 4.40
C GLU A 188 28.26 7.03 5.45
N ALA A 189 27.04 6.52 5.27
CA ALA A 189 26.45 5.54 6.18
C ALA A 189 27.28 4.24 6.27
N VAL A 190 27.71 3.69 5.13
CA VAL A 190 28.56 2.49 5.08
C VAL A 190 29.92 2.76 5.72
N LYS A 191 30.50 3.94 5.49
CA LYS A 191 31.75 4.36 6.12
C LYS A 191 31.63 4.41 7.65
N ARG A 192 30.60 5.08 8.19
CA ARG A 192 30.35 5.15 9.64
C ARG A 192 30.23 3.76 10.28
N LEU A 193 29.44 2.86 9.66
CA LEU A 193 29.27 1.49 10.15
C LEU A 193 30.58 0.68 10.06
N THR A 194 31.36 0.89 9.00
CA THR A 194 32.68 0.30 8.85
C THR A 194 33.59 0.78 9.97
N ASP A 195 33.72 2.08 10.19
CA ASP A 195 34.64 2.61 11.20
C ASP A 195 34.26 2.17 12.62
N ILE A 196 32.98 2.25 12.98
CA ILE A 196 32.48 1.84 14.31
C ILE A 196 32.68 0.33 14.54
N GLY A 197 32.43 -0.50 13.54
CA GLY A 197 32.52 -1.95 13.65
C GLY A 197 33.95 -2.54 13.54
N ALA A 198 34.97 -1.72 13.26
CA ALA A 198 36.31 -2.19 12.92
C ALA A 198 36.94 -3.09 14.00
N LEU A 199 36.82 -2.73 15.28
CA LEU A 199 37.38 -3.53 16.38
C LEU A 199 36.63 -4.84 16.60
N ALA A 200 35.30 -4.83 16.45
CA ALA A 200 34.50 -6.05 16.52
C ALA A 200 34.88 -7.04 15.41
N ARG A 201 35.09 -6.55 14.18
CA ARG A 201 35.54 -7.37 13.06
C ARG A 201 36.94 -7.95 13.26
N LYS A 202 37.85 -7.20 13.90
CA LYS A 202 39.16 -7.74 14.33
C LYS A 202 38.98 -8.88 15.35
N ALA A 203 38.09 -8.73 16.32
CA ALA A 203 37.80 -9.78 17.30
C ALA A 203 37.16 -11.03 16.65
N ALA A 204 36.24 -10.84 15.70
CA ALA A 204 35.66 -11.93 14.94
C ALA A 204 36.72 -12.65 14.08
N LYS A 205 37.58 -11.91 13.37
CA LYS A 205 38.70 -12.48 12.60
C LYS A 205 39.65 -13.29 13.49
N PHE A 206 39.98 -12.77 14.67
CA PHE A 206 40.78 -13.51 15.63
C PHE A 206 40.12 -14.83 16.03
N ALA A 207 38.82 -14.83 16.31
CA ALA A 207 38.08 -16.05 16.65
C ALA A 207 38.02 -17.05 15.48
N GLU A 208 37.88 -16.57 14.24
CA GLU A 208 37.94 -17.41 13.02
C GLU A 208 39.29 -18.12 12.87
N GLU A 209 40.40 -17.41 13.16
CA GLU A 209 41.76 -17.91 13.01
C GLU A 209 42.26 -18.70 14.24
N ASN A 210 41.74 -18.41 15.44
CA ASN A 210 42.21 -18.96 16.72
C ASN A 210 41.05 -19.53 17.56
N PRO A 211 40.44 -20.66 17.16
CA PRO A 211 39.32 -21.24 17.89
C PRO A 211 39.65 -21.54 19.36
N ASN A 212 38.67 -21.31 20.25
CA ASN A 212 38.78 -21.54 21.70
C ASN A 212 39.90 -20.77 22.42
N THR A 213 40.46 -19.73 21.80
CA THR A 213 41.56 -18.93 22.38
C THR A 213 41.05 -17.57 22.85
N VAL A 214 41.55 -17.09 23.99
CA VAL A 214 41.23 -15.75 24.51
C VAL A 214 42.02 -14.69 23.76
N MET A 215 41.34 -13.64 23.30
CA MET A 215 42.00 -12.43 22.82
C MET A 215 42.30 -11.50 24.00
N ILE A 216 43.57 -11.33 24.35
CA ILE A 216 43.99 -10.61 25.57
C ILE A 216 44.17 -9.09 25.33
N SER A 217 44.47 -8.66 24.10
CA SER A 217 44.45 -7.24 23.71
C SER A 217 44.50 -7.06 22.19
N PRO A 218 43.55 -6.34 21.56
CA PRO A 218 43.61 -6.03 20.14
C PRO A 218 44.66 -4.95 19.76
N ASP A 219 45.19 -4.21 20.74
CA ASP A 219 45.88 -2.92 20.50
C ASP A 219 47.42 -3.00 20.61
N GLN A 220 47.98 -4.10 21.15
CA GLN A 220 49.42 -4.24 21.43
C GLN A 220 50.08 -5.42 20.69
N GLY A 221 49.60 -5.71 19.47
CA GLY A 221 50.07 -6.87 18.70
C GLY A 221 49.50 -8.18 19.24
N MET A 222 49.02 -9.03 18.34
CA MET A 222 48.46 -10.34 18.67
C MET A 222 49.51 -11.22 19.37
N GLN A 223 49.62 -11.16 20.69
CA GLN A 223 50.37 -12.16 21.45
C GLN A 223 49.44 -13.32 21.77
N VAL A 224 49.43 -14.31 20.87
CA VAL A 224 48.94 -15.65 21.17
C VAL A 224 49.98 -16.31 22.07
N SER A 225 49.90 -16.06 23.37
CA SER A 225 50.75 -16.75 24.33
C SER A 225 50.26 -18.19 24.48
N HIS A 226 50.74 -19.09 23.61
CA HIS A 226 50.61 -20.54 23.81
C HIS A 226 51.21 -20.98 25.17
N TYR A 227 52.12 -20.19 25.72
CA TYR A 227 52.80 -20.40 27.01
C TYR A 227 51.93 -20.10 28.26
N LEU A 228 50.75 -19.50 28.13
CA LEU A 228 49.81 -19.23 29.25
C LEU A 228 48.62 -20.21 29.33
N SER A 229 48.59 -21.23 28.46
CA SER A 229 47.42 -22.09 28.22
C SER A 229 46.94 -22.91 29.42
N GLN A 230 47.86 -23.26 30.35
CA GLN A 230 47.54 -24.05 31.56
C GLN A 230 47.69 -23.29 32.88
N LYS A 231 48.17 -22.03 32.87
CA LYS A 231 48.30 -21.26 34.10
C LYS A 231 46.91 -20.95 34.68
N PRO A 232 46.61 -21.30 35.94
CA PRO A 232 45.43 -20.81 36.63
C PRO A 232 45.42 -19.29 36.66
N LEU A 233 44.31 -18.70 36.24
CA LEU A 233 44.08 -17.26 36.27
C LEU A 233 43.41 -16.88 37.59
N THR A 234 43.89 -15.79 38.19
CA THR A 234 43.21 -15.15 39.32
C THR A 234 41.98 -14.38 38.85
N GLU A 235 41.00 -14.17 39.73
CA GLU A 235 39.80 -13.38 39.40
C GLU A 235 40.14 -11.94 38.96
N ILE A 236 41.26 -11.38 39.44
CA ILE A 236 41.77 -10.08 39.02
C ILE A 236 42.28 -10.13 37.58
N GLU A 237 43.04 -11.16 37.19
CA GLU A 237 43.50 -11.37 35.80
C GLU A 237 42.30 -11.59 34.87
N ILE A 238 41.33 -12.41 35.28
CA ILE A 238 40.09 -12.65 34.51
C ILE A 238 39.30 -11.34 34.36
N GLY A 239 39.16 -10.56 35.44
CA GLY A 239 38.51 -9.27 35.41
C GLY A 239 39.15 -8.30 34.41
N LYS A 240 40.50 -8.25 34.36
CA LYS A 240 41.23 -7.46 33.37
C LYS A 240 40.96 -7.91 31.94
N ILE A 241 40.98 -9.21 31.66
CA ILE A 241 40.69 -9.76 30.33
C ILE A 241 39.26 -9.44 29.89
N LEU A 242 38.30 -9.59 30.80
CA LEU A 242 36.87 -9.43 30.53
C LEU A 242 36.36 -7.98 30.60
N GLU A 243 37.25 -7.05 30.97
CA GLU A 243 36.94 -5.64 31.24
C GLU A 243 35.84 -5.47 32.31
N ILE A 244 35.97 -6.23 33.39
CA ILE A 244 35.08 -6.16 34.58
C ILE A 244 35.90 -6.07 35.87
N ASN A 245 35.27 -5.66 36.97
CA ASN A 245 35.95 -5.59 38.26
C ASN A 245 36.13 -6.99 38.89
N GLY A 246 37.37 -7.49 38.88
CA GLY A 246 37.76 -8.72 39.56
C GLY A 246 38.32 -8.54 40.98
N LYS A 247 38.49 -7.30 41.48
CA LYS A 247 39.16 -7.03 42.78
C LYS A 247 38.37 -7.52 43.99
N HIS A 248 37.04 -7.55 43.90
CA HIS A 248 36.14 -8.04 44.96
C HIS A 248 35.48 -9.37 44.59
N GLY A 249 36.08 -10.07 43.63
CA GLY A 249 35.57 -11.30 43.02
C GLY A 249 34.46 -11.09 41.99
N ILE A 250 34.29 -12.07 41.10
CA ILE A 250 33.33 -12.05 39.99
C ILE A 250 32.05 -12.81 40.40
N LYS A 251 31.10 -12.08 41.00
CA LYS A 251 29.84 -12.65 41.53
C LYS A 251 28.73 -12.68 40.47
N THR A 252 28.91 -13.50 39.44
CA THR A 252 27.91 -13.66 38.38
C THR A 252 27.54 -15.13 38.18
N LYS A 253 26.26 -15.41 37.92
CA LYS A 253 25.75 -16.79 37.75
C LYS A 253 26.51 -17.59 36.69
N TRP A 254 26.93 -16.92 35.60
CA TRP A 254 27.69 -17.58 34.53
C TRP A 254 29.11 -17.94 34.98
N PHE A 255 29.76 -17.10 35.79
CA PHE A 255 31.11 -17.34 36.29
C PHE A 255 31.11 -18.43 37.37
N GLU A 256 30.14 -18.40 38.28
CA GLU A 256 29.94 -19.46 39.29
C GLU A 256 29.73 -20.84 38.63
N LYS A 257 28.93 -20.88 37.56
CA LYS A 257 28.75 -22.08 36.75
C LYS A 257 30.06 -22.55 36.11
N LEU A 258 30.80 -21.63 35.48
CA LEU A 258 32.08 -21.94 34.84
C LEU A 258 33.12 -22.46 35.85
N MET A 259 33.18 -21.86 37.05
CA MET A 259 34.02 -22.34 38.15
C MET A 259 33.64 -23.76 38.59
N LYS A 260 32.35 -24.04 38.77
CA LYS A 260 31.86 -25.37 39.19
C LYS A 260 32.18 -26.45 38.16
N GLU A 261 32.01 -26.15 36.87
CA GLU A 261 32.28 -27.09 35.77
C GLU A 261 33.78 -27.40 35.60
N ASN A 262 34.66 -26.57 36.14
CA ASN A 262 36.12 -26.71 36.01
C ASN A 262 36.81 -26.86 37.37
N ASN A 263 36.13 -27.43 38.38
CA ASN A 263 36.67 -27.74 39.71
C ASN A 263 37.33 -26.54 40.43
N GLY A 264 36.81 -25.33 40.20
CA GLY A 264 37.30 -24.09 40.82
C GLY A 264 38.58 -23.52 40.19
N VAL A 265 39.06 -24.08 39.07
CA VAL A 265 40.28 -23.60 38.39
C VAL A 265 39.94 -23.13 36.98
N ILE A 266 40.17 -21.85 36.70
CA ILE A 266 39.99 -21.27 35.36
C ILE A 266 41.37 -20.98 34.76
N THR A 267 41.64 -21.59 33.61
CA THR A 267 42.83 -21.28 32.80
C THR A 267 42.44 -20.41 31.60
N SER A 268 43.44 -19.88 30.91
CA SER A 268 43.23 -19.15 29.64
C SER A 268 42.46 -20.00 28.62
N ASN A 269 42.70 -21.31 28.53
CA ASN A 269 41.99 -22.21 27.62
C ASN A 269 40.51 -22.37 28.00
N VAL A 270 40.22 -22.53 29.30
CA VAL A 270 38.83 -22.65 29.79
C VAL A 270 38.05 -21.38 29.47
N LEU A 271 38.65 -20.22 29.76
CA LEU A 271 38.04 -18.93 29.48
C LEU A 271 37.87 -18.71 27.97
N GLY A 272 38.86 -19.11 27.16
CA GLY A 272 38.84 -18.98 25.70
C GLY A 272 37.75 -19.81 25.06
N LYS A 273 37.59 -21.07 25.49
CA LYS A 273 36.50 -21.95 25.05
C LYS A 273 35.13 -21.36 25.39
N TYR A 274 34.96 -20.87 26.63
CA TYR A 274 33.70 -20.25 27.05
C TYR A 274 33.35 -19.00 26.21
N LEU A 275 34.31 -18.09 26.01
CA LEU A 275 34.09 -16.88 25.23
C LEU A 275 33.84 -17.20 23.75
N TYR A 276 34.63 -18.11 23.18
CA TYR A 276 34.44 -18.58 21.82
C TYR A 276 33.03 -19.13 21.62
N GLU A 277 32.57 -20.04 22.50
CA GLU A 277 31.21 -20.58 22.45
C GLU A 277 30.15 -19.49 22.64
N LYS A 278 30.33 -18.57 23.60
CA LYS A 278 29.38 -17.47 23.87
C LYS A 278 29.13 -16.57 22.65
N TYR A 279 30.17 -16.24 21.88
CA TYR A 279 30.04 -15.33 20.74
C TYR A 279 29.73 -16.05 19.43
N THR A 280 30.29 -17.24 19.20
CA THR A 280 30.05 -18.00 17.96
C THR A 280 28.68 -18.68 17.93
N SER A 281 28.14 -19.10 19.09
CA SER A 281 26.78 -19.68 19.18
C SER A 281 25.66 -18.72 18.77
N LYS A 282 25.93 -17.41 18.69
CA LYS A 282 24.99 -16.41 18.18
C LYS A 282 24.82 -16.47 16.66
N PHE A 283 25.70 -17.20 15.97
CA PHE A 283 25.70 -17.36 14.52
C PHE A 283 25.37 -18.81 14.17
N ASN A 284 24.22 -19.03 13.53
CA ASN A 284 23.76 -20.37 13.18
C ASN A 284 24.68 -21.12 12.20
N TYR A 285 25.50 -20.39 11.44
CA TYR A 285 26.35 -20.92 10.36
C TYR A 285 27.82 -20.53 10.50
N TRP A 286 28.28 -20.34 11.74
CA TRP A 286 29.67 -19.93 12.05
C TRP A 286 30.71 -20.67 11.18
N PRO A 287 31.68 -19.96 10.55
CA PRO A 287 32.02 -18.53 10.69
C PRO A 287 31.17 -17.57 9.85
N TYR A 288 30.15 -18.05 9.15
CA TYR A 288 29.29 -17.23 8.29
C TYR A 288 28.08 -16.68 9.03
N ILE A 289 27.65 -15.48 8.65
CA ILE A 289 26.49 -14.80 9.25
C ILE A 289 25.18 -15.13 8.53
N ASP A 290 25.28 -15.66 7.31
CA ASP A 290 24.16 -16.03 6.47
C ASP A 290 24.15 -17.53 6.13
N LYS A 291 22.99 -18.03 5.71
CA LYS A 291 22.78 -19.45 5.39
C LYS A 291 23.56 -19.89 4.14
N ASN A 292 23.75 -19.00 3.18
CA ASN A 292 24.39 -19.29 1.89
C ASN A 292 25.92 -19.28 2.02
N ARG A 293 26.45 -18.83 3.17
CA ARG A 293 27.88 -18.74 3.49
C ARG A 293 28.61 -17.74 2.61
N ASN A 294 27.95 -16.61 2.32
CA ASN A 294 28.48 -15.55 1.47
C ASN A 294 29.33 -14.54 2.25
N VAL A 295 29.00 -14.29 3.53
CA VAL A 295 29.67 -13.27 4.35
C VAL A 295 30.13 -13.86 5.67
N LYS A 296 31.43 -13.72 5.97
CA LYS A 296 31.99 -14.10 7.27
C LYS A 296 31.65 -13.08 8.34
N ALA A 297 31.65 -13.50 9.61
CA ALA A 297 31.46 -12.60 10.73
C ALA A 297 32.48 -11.46 10.73
N SER A 298 33.74 -11.74 10.39
CA SER A 298 34.82 -10.76 10.24
C SER A 298 34.62 -9.74 9.12
N GLU A 299 33.65 -9.96 8.22
CA GLU A 299 33.35 -9.08 7.07
C GLU A 299 32.01 -8.35 7.24
N ALA A 300 31.25 -8.65 8.30
CA ALA A 300 29.90 -8.12 8.52
C ALA A 300 29.90 -6.61 8.81
N LEU A 301 29.11 -5.86 8.03
CA LEU A 301 29.03 -4.39 8.13
C LEU A 301 28.48 -3.92 9.49
N LEU A 302 27.42 -4.57 9.98
CA LEU A 302 26.69 -4.20 11.19
C LEU A 302 27.29 -4.80 12.48
N LEU A 303 28.53 -5.26 12.46
CA LEU A 303 29.14 -5.87 13.63
C LEU A 303 29.62 -4.80 14.62
N PHE A 304 29.38 -4.98 15.91
CA PHE A 304 29.91 -4.11 16.98
C PHE A 304 30.25 -4.95 18.23
N ARG A 305 30.92 -4.35 19.23
CA ARG A 305 31.29 -5.07 20.47
C ARG A 305 30.14 -5.08 21.47
N GLU A 306 30.08 -6.10 22.32
CA GLU A 306 29.21 -6.09 23.49
C GLU A 306 29.51 -4.82 24.32
N ASN A 307 28.45 -4.09 24.69
CA ASN A 307 28.50 -2.78 25.36
C ASN A 307 29.06 -1.61 24.53
N GLU A 308 29.19 -1.70 23.19
CA GLU A 308 29.69 -0.57 22.37
C GLU A 308 28.96 0.75 22.61
N PHE A 309 27.65 0.67 22.84
CA PHE A 309 26.75 1.83 22.99
C PHE A 309 26.10 1.90 24.38
N HIS A 310 26.73 1.29 25.40
CA HIS A 310 26.21 1.32 26.76
C HIS A 310 26.75 2.54 27.52
N ASP A 311 25.90 3.24 28.27
CA ASP A 311 26.31 4.47 28.98
C ASP A 311 27.21 4.16 30.19
N GLU A 312 26.91 3.07 30.93
CA GLU A 312 27.64 2.71 32.16
C GLU A 312 28.79 1.70 32.00
N PHE A 313 28.77 0.84 30.98
CA PHE A 313 29.71 -0.27 30.84
C PHE A 313 30.63 -0.08 29.64
N SER A 314 31.93 -0.30 29.84
CA SER A 314 32.91 -0.22 28.75
C SER A 314 32.68 -1.32 27.70
N PRO A 315 32.93 -1.03 26.41
CA PRO A 315 32.85 -2.02 25.33
C PRO A 315 33.85 -3.15 25.52
N LYS A 316 33.40 -4.40 25.38
CA LYS A 316 34.26 -5.59 25.55
C LYS A 316 35.12 -5.84 24.33
N ARG A 317 36.42 -5.60 24.42
CA ARG A 317 37.37 -5.65 23.29
C ARG A 317 37.39 -6.96 22.49
N PHE A 318 37.20 -8.11 23.15
CA PHE A 318 37.22 -9.46 22.55
C PHE A 318 35.87 -9.93 21.99
N SER A 319 34.85 -9.07 22.05
CA SER A 319 33.49 -9.45 21.69
C SER A 319 33.08 -8.96 20.32
N PHE A 320 32.11 -9.65 19.73
CA PHE A 320 31.47 -9.26 18.49
C PHE A 320 30.02 -9.73 18.51
N VAL A 321 29.11 -8.86 18.10
CA VAL A 321 27.68 -9.12 18.05
C VAL A 321 27.06 -8.39 16.86
N LEU A 322 25.96 -8.95 16.33
CA LEU A 322 25.06 -8.27 15.41
C LEU A 322 23.91 -7.61 16.20
N PRO A 323 23.36 -6.49 15.70
CA PRO A 323 22.15 -5.93 16.27
C PRO A 323 20.97 -6.88 16.02
N THR A 324 19.94 -6.77 16.84
CA THR A 324 18.63 -7.38 16.58
C THR A 324 17.67 -6.34 16.01
N VAL A 325 16.62 -6.80 15.31
CA VAL A 325 15.57 -5.92 14.79
C VAL A 325 14.90 -5.12 15.91
N ASN A 326 14.74 -5.75 17.09
CA ASN A 326 14.21 -5.08 18.27
C ASN A 326 15.14 -3.98 18.77
N GLN A 327 16.45 -4.21 18.83
CA GLN A 327 17.41 -3.16 19.21
C GLN A 327 17.37 -1.96 18.26
N ILE A 328 17.22 -2.19 16.95
CA ILE A 328 17.07 -1.11 15.96
C ILE A 328 15.74 -0.39 16.16
N ASN A 329 14.63 -1.11 16.30
CA ASN A 329 13.31 -0.52 16.52
C ASN A 329 13.24 0.28 17.83
N ASP A 330 13.84 -0.21 18.92
CA ASP A 330 13.85 0.44 20.23
C ASP A 330 14.51 1.84 20.19
N ARG A 331 15.32 2.12 19.16
CA ARG A 331 16.02 3.40 18.93
C ARG A 331 15.17 4.43 18.18
N PHE A 332 14.25 3.99 17.32
CA PHE A 332 13.44 4.86 16.45
C PHE A 332 11.93 4.81 16.74
N CYS A 333 11.47 3.83 17.52
CA CYS A 333 10.08 3.71 17.92
C CYS A 333 9.96 4.00 19.42
N TYR A 334 9.59 5.24 19.75
CA TYR A 334 9.37 5.62 21.14
C TYR A 334 8.31 4.73 21.82
N SER A 335 8.60 4.32 23.06
CA SER A 335 7.70 3.52 23.89
C SER A 335 7.72 4.04 25.32
N GLU A 336 6.55 4.32 25.88
CA GLU A 336 6.39 4.72 27.28
C GLU A 336 6.87 3.66 28.27
N THR A 337 6.89 2.38 27.85
CA THR A 337 7.40 1.27 28.69
C THR A 337 8.92 1.19 28.70
N ARG A 338 9.58 1.77 27.68
CA ARG A 338 11.04 1.79 27.51
C ARG A 338 11.50 3.15 26.95
N PRO A 339 11.25 4.24 27.67
CA PRO A 339 11.46 5.59 27.14
C PRO A 339 12.93 5.82 26.74
N LYS A 340 13.84 5.58 27.68
CA LYS A 340 15.29 5.82 27.56
C LYS A 340 16.02 5.06 26.43
N THR A 341 15.35 4.17 25.70
CA THR A 341 15.97 3.49 24.55
C THR A 341 15.88 4.31 23.27
N SER A 342 14.92 5.23 23.16
CA SER A 342 14.65 6.01 21.95
C SER A 342 15.68 7.13 21.76
N LEU A 343 16.20 7.28 20.54
CA LEU A 343 17.08 8.40 20.19
C LEU A 343 16.34 9.74 20.21
N TRP A 344 15.02 9.71 19.95
CA TRP A 344 14.18 10.92 19.97
C TRP A 344 14.12 11.53 21.37
N GLU A 345 13.93 10.71 22.39
CA GLU A 345 13.91 11.18 23.78
C GLU A 345 15.33 11.52 24.25
N LYS A 346 16.32 10.67 23.92
CA LYS A 346 17.72 10.89 24.30
C LYS A 346 18.22 12.28 23.89
N HIS A 347 17.82 12.75 22.71
CA HIS A 347 18.25 14.04 22.15
C HIS A 347 17.16 15.12 22.20
N CYS A 348 16.06 14.89 22.93
CA CYS A 348 14.94 15.82 23.07
C CYS A 348 14.36 16.31 21.72
N ILE A 349 14.27 15.41 20.73
CA ILE A 349 13.73 15.70 19.40
C ILE A 349 12.26 15.27 19.36
N THR A 350 11.37 16.22 19.13
CA THR A 350 9.93 16.00 19.00
C THR A 350 9.42 16.53 17.66
N THR A 351 8.24 16.05 17.28
CA THR A 351 7.44 16.64 16.20
C THR A 351 6.94 18.03 16.59
N SER A 352 6.40 18.77 15.62
CA SER A 352 5.72 20.05 15.77
C SER A 352 4.60 20.04 16.83
N LYS A 353 4.03 18.87 17.12
CA LYS A 353 3.01 18.65 18.15
C LYS A 353 3.57 18.35 19.54
N GLY A 354 4.89 18.29 19.70
CA GLY A 354 5.56 17.93 20.94
C GLY A 354 5.61 16.41 21.20
N GLU A 355 5.24 15.58 20.21
CA GLU A 355 5.23 14.12 20.35
C GLU A 355 6.55 13.49 19.88
N PHE A 356 7.02 12.46 20.57
CA PHE A 356 8.15 11.65 20.12
C PHE A 356 7.76 10.73 18.96
N VAL A 357 8.65 10.63 17.98
CA VAL A 357 8.45 9.83 16.76
C VAL A 357 8.37 8.33 17.07
N ARG A 358 7.47 7.63 16.36
CA ARG A 358 7.26 6.18 16.48
C ARG A 358 7.49 5.47 15.15
N LEU A 359 8.75 5.41 14.72
CA LEU A 359 9.16 4.88 13.42
C LEU A 359 9.79 3.49 13.56
N LEU A 360 9.09 2.43 13.13
CA LEU A 360 9.69 1.10 13.05
C LEU A 360 10.53 0.99 11.78
N SER A 361 11.58 0.15 11.83
CA SER A 361 12.42 -0.16 10.66
C SER A 361 11.61 -0.63 9.43
N HIS A 362 10.49 -1.32 9.65
CA HIS A 362 9.63 -1.81 8.57
C HIS A 362 8.79 -0.70 7.91
N ASN A 363 8.54 0.43 8.60
CA ASN A 363 7.84 1.57 8.01
C ASN A 363 8.62 2.18 6.83
N ALA A 364 9.96 2.20 6.87
CA ALA A 364 10.79 2.67 5.76
C ALA A 364 10.50 1.89 4.46
N ARG A 365 10.34 0.56 4.57
CA ARG A 365 9.99 -0.31 3.43
C ARG A 365 8.60 0.00 2.87
N HIS A 366 7.61 0.25 3.73
CA HIS A 366 6.26 0.67 3.31
C HIS A 366 6.30 2.03 2.61
N TRP A 367 6.98 3.01 3.21
CA TRP A 367 7.12 4.34 2.68
C TRP A 367 7.77 4.35 1.29
N LEU A 368 8.94 3.71 1.14
CA LEU A 368 9.64 3.61 -0.13
C LEU A 368 8.80 2.93 -1.22
N SER A 369 8.15 1.82 -0.88
CA SER A 369 7.32 1.10 -1.86
C SER A 369 6.14 1.96 -2.32
N THR A 370 5.46 2.64 -1.39
CA THR A 370 4.32 3.52 -1.73
C THR A 370 4.78 4.75 -2.52
N LYS A 371 5.93 5.36 -2.18
CA LYS A 371 6.46 6.52 -2.91
C LYS A 371 6.94 6.12 -4.31
N ALA A 372 7.54 4.93 -4.48
CA ALA A 372 7.93 4.42 -5.80
C ALA A 372 6.74 4.16 -6.71
N GLU A 373 5.68 3.54 -6.19
CA GLU A 373 4.40 3.35 -6.89
C GLU A 373 3.77 4.70 -7.30
N ARG A 374 3.78 5.69 -6.40
CA ARG A 374 3.31 7.06 -6.72
C ARG A 374 4.19 7.75 -7.77
N GLY A 375 5.47 7.40 -7.83
CA GLY A 375 6.41 7.87 -8.86
C GLY A 375 6.28 7.13 -10.19
N GLY A 376 5.34 6.19 -10.34
CA GLY A 376 5.11 5.45 -11.58
C GLY A 376 6.07 4.28 -11.82
N MET A 377 6.76 3.79 -10.78
CA MET A 377 7.61 2.59 -10.91
C MET A 377 6.75 1.36 -11.23
N ASP A 378 7.15 0.56 -12.22
CA ASP A 378 6.42 -0.65 -12.58
C ASP A 378 6.51 -1.73 -11.48
N GLU A 379 5.48 -2.57 -11.39
CA GLU A 379 5.36 -3.54 -10.29
C GLU A 379 6.51 -4.57 -10.27
N LEU A 380 7.03 -4.97 -11.44
CA LEU A 380 8.09 -5.96 -11.55
C LEU A 380 9.43 -5.36 -11.09
N THR A 381 9.77 -4.16 -11.55
CA THR A 381 10.95 -3.41 -11.10
C THR A 381 10.88 -3.15 -9.61
N LEU A 382 9.73 -2.73 -9.08
CA LEU A 382 9.58 -2.54 -7.63
C LEU A 382 9.74 -3.85 -6.87
N ALA A 383 9.19 -4.97 -7.37
CA ALA A 383 9.34 -6.26 -6.74
C ALA A 383 10.82 -6.70 -6.70
N ASN A 384 11.55 -6.52 -7.81
CA ASN A 384 12.97 -6.80 -7.92
C ASN A 384 13.81 -5.90 -7.01
N TRP A 385 13.59 -4.58 -7.05
CA TRP A 385 14.28 -3.60 -6.20
C TRP A 385 14.03 -3.87 -4.70
N ALA A 386 12.82 -4.31 -4.34
CA ALA A 386 12.46 -4.70 -2.98
C ALA A 386 12.91 -6.12 -2.59
N GLY A 387 13.50 -6.90 -3.50
CA GLY A 387 13.92 -8.28 -3.25
C GLY A 387 12.76 -9.24 -2.95
N ARG A 388 11.60 -9.03 -3.56
CA ARG A 388 10.40 -9.88 -3.41
C ARG A 388 10.45 -11.04 -4.41
N ALA A 389 10.09 -12.24 -3.97
CA ALA A 389 9.98 -13.40 -4.87
C ALA A 389 8.76 -13.36 -5.78
N ARG A 390 7.70 -12.63 -5.38
CA ARG A 390 6.44 -12.52 -6.14
C ARG A 390 6.00 -11.07 -6.22
N VAL A 391 5.56 -10.65 -7.41
CA VAL A 391 5.00 -9.30 -7.65
C VAL A 391 3.78 -9.04 -6.75
N ALA A 392 2.94 -10.06 -6.52
CA ALA A 392 1.78 -9.97 -5.64
C ALA A 392 2.11 -9.55 -4.18
N ASP A 393 3.37 -9.70 -3.74
CA ASP A 393 3.80 -9.24 -2.43
C ASP A 393 3.95 -7.70 -2.34
N ASN A 394 3.92 -6.97 -3.47
CA ASN A 394 3.89 -5.50 -3.51
C ASN A 394 2.66 -4.94 -2.80
N LYS A 395 1.50 -5.59 -2.98
CA LYS A 395 0.21 -5.16 -2.42
C LYS A 395 0.24 -4.87 -0.92
N ALA A 396 1.00 -5.66 -0.16
CA ALA A 396 1.13 -5.47 1.29
C ALA A 396 1.85 -4.17 1.69
N TYR A 397 2.48 -3.48 0.74
CA TYR A 397 3.28 -2.27 0.93
C TYR A 397 2.79 -1.06 0.15
N ASP A 398 1.79 -1.24 -0.71
CA ASP A 398 1.13 -0.15 -1.42
C ASP A 398 0.02 0.43 -0.53
N HIS A 399 0.27 1.62 -0.02
CA HIS A 399 -0.67 2.38 0.81
C HIS A 399 -1.30 3.56 0.07
N ARG A 400 -1.27 3.58 -1.26
CA ARG A 400 -2.12 4.49 -2.05
C ARG A 400 -3.59 4.20 -1.75
N THR A 401 -4.41 5.25 -1.74
CA THR A 401 -5.86 5.09 -1.61
C THR A 401 -6.42 4.47 -2.89
N GLU A 402 -7.60 3.85 -2.81
CA GLU A 402 -8.25 3.35 -4.04
C GLU A 402 -8.67 4.48 -4.97
N GLU A 403 -8.87 5.69 -4.43
CA GLU A 403 -9.07 6.93 -5.19
C GLU A 403 -7.81 7.27 -5.99
N GLU A 404 -6.63 7.34 -5.33
CA GLU A 404 -5.33 7.57 -5.99
C GLU A 404 -5.07 6.53 -7.11
N LYS A 405 -5.40 5.25 -6.85
CA LYS A 405 -5.24 4.19 -7.87
C LYS A 405 -6.22 4.35 -9.03
N SER A 406 -7.47 4.73 -8.74
CA SER A 406 -8.51 4.90 -9.75
C SER A 406 -8.23 6.12 -10.62
N GLU A 407 -7.69 7.20 -10.04
CA GLU A 407 -7.19 8.38 -10.77
C GLU A 407 -6.03 8.01 -11.68
N ALA A 408 -5.01 7.33 -11.17
CA ALA A 408 -3.89 6.88 -12.01
C ALA A 408 -4.33 6.01 -13.19
N VAL A 409 -5.35 5.15 -13.00
CA VAL A 409 -5.93 4.34 -14.09
C VAL A 409 -6.78 5.21 -15.03
N ARG A 410 -7.53 6.18 -14.50
CA ARG A 410 -8.33 7.13 -15.30
C ARG A 410 -7.41 7.92 -16.24
N ASP A 411 -6.32 8.47 -15.74
CA ASP A 411 -5.39 9.29 -16.51
C ASP A 411 -4.72 8.50 -17.64
N LEU A 412 -4.52 7.19 -17.46
CA LEU A 412 -4.00 6.30 -18.50
C LEU A 412 -5.04 5.88 -19.54
N LEU A 413 -6.32 5.81 -19.17
CA LEU A 413 -7.39 5.28 -20.02
C LEU A 413 -8.22 6.37 -20.72
N ILE A 414 -8.32 7.56 -20.14
CA ILE A 414 -9.19 8.64 -20.61
C ILE A 414 -8.31 9.83 -21.02
N PRO A 415 -8.17 10.11 -22.32
CA PRO A 415 -7.52 11.32 -22.78
C PRO A 415 -8.20 12.58 -22.21
N GLU A 416 -7.43 13.60 -21.83
CA GLU A 416 -7.98 14.86 -21.31
C GLU A 416 -8.95 15.53 -22.31
N ASP A 417 -8.65 15.42 -23.62
CA ASP A 417 -9.44 16.00 -24.71
C ASP A 417 -10.42 14.98 -25.37
N ILE A 418 -10.94 14.02 -24.60
CA ILE A 418 -11.87 13.02 -25.15
C ILE A 418 -13.17 13.69 -25.66
N SER A 419 -13.55 13.40 -26.91
CA SER A 419 -14.74 13.99 -27.51
C SER A 419 -16.04 13.41 -26.91
N ILE A 420 -17.15 14.15 -27.04
CA ILE A 420 -18.48 13.69 -26.58
C ILE A 420 -18.86 12.36 -27.26
N LEU A 421 -18.54 12.21 -28.54
CA LEU A 421 -18.80 10.97 -29.27
C LEU A 421 -17.98 9.80 -28.72
N ASP A 422 -16.69 10.01 -28.48
CA ASP A 422 -15.83 8.96 -27.91
C ASP A 422 -16.31 8.54 -26.52
N LYS A 423 -16.78 9.50 -25.70
CA LYS A 423 -17.43 9.20 -24.42
C LYS A 423 -18.66 8.31 -24.61
N ILE A 424 -19.52 8.59 -25.59
CA ILE A 424 -20.69 7.77 -25.90
C ILE A 424 -20.26 6.36 -26.33
N HIS A 425 -19.30 6.23 -27.26
CA HIS A 425 -18.81 4.93 -27.75
C HIS A 425 -18.17 4.08 -26.64
N LEU A 426 -17.51 4.72 -25.67
CA LEU A 426 -16.89 4.07 -24.51
C LEU A 426 -17.85 3.89 -23.32
N ASN A 427 -19.13 4.25 -23.47
CA ASN A 427 -20.15 4.22 -22.41
C ASN A 427 -19.78 5.05 -21.17
N PHE A 428 -19.05 6.16 -21.36
CA PHE A 428 -18.81 7.13 -20.31
C PHE A 428 -20.02 8.06 -20.12
N PRO A 429 -20.31 8.49 -18.87
CA PRO A 429 -21.37 9.46 -18.61
C PRO A 429 -21.03 10.81 -19.25
N ILE A 430 -22.02 11.41 -19.92
CA ILE A 430 -21.93 12.78 -20.45
C ILE A 430 -22.39 13.74 -19.38
N THR A 431 -21.51 14.64 -18.97
CA THR A 431 -21.81 15.67 -17.97
C THR A 431 -22.50 16.87 -18.62
N TYR A 432 -23.19 17.70 -17.83
CA TYR A 432 -23.70 18.98 -18.35
C TYR A 432 -22.58 19.94 -18.77
N GLU A 433 -21.41 19.84 -18.14
CA GLU A 433 -20.22 20.61 -18.51
C GLU A 433 -19.73 20.24 -19.91
N ASP A 434 -19.76 18.96 -20.27
CA ASP A 434 -19.46 18.48 -21.63
C ASP A 434 -20.36 19.12 -22.69
N LEU A 435 -21.57 19.51 -22.31
CA LEU A 435 -22.55 20.16 -23.16
C LEU A 435 -22.44 21.70 -23.11
N GLY A 436 -21.51 22.26 -22.35
CA GLY A 436 -21.32 23.70 -22.18
C GLY A 436 -22.29 24.34 -21.17
N LYS A 437 -22.85 23.57 -20.23
CA LYS A 437 -23.66 24.08 -19.12
C LYS A 437 -22.89 24.01 -17.81
N ASN A 438 -22.83 25.14 -17.10
CA ASN A 438 -22.24 25.21 -15.77
C ASN A 438 -23.20 24.67 -14.70
N ARG A 439 -23.39 23.35 -14.68
CA ARG A 439 -24.26 22.62 -13.75
C ARG A 439 -23.68 21.25 -13.44
N ILE A 440 -23.80 20.81 -12.19
CA ILE A 440 -23.43 19.45 -11.80
C ILE A 440 -24.54 18.48 -12.22
N GLY A 441 -24.18 17.39 -12.89
CA GLY A 441 -25.08 16.32 -13.27
C GLY A 441 -24.70 15.67 -14.59
N ILE A 442 -25.48 14.66 -14.97
CA ILE A 442 -25.30 13.89 -16.20
C ILE A 442 -26.53 14.05 -17.09
N ALA A 443 -26.29 14.10 -18.40
CA ALA A 443 -27.32 14.11 -19.43
C ALA A 443 -27.63 12.69 -19.90
N THR A 444 -28.82 12.51 -20.48
CA THR A 444 -29.30 11.19 -20.91
C THR A 444 -29.06 11.01 -22.40
N ILE A 445 -28.35 9.96 -22.79
CA ILE A 445 -28.20 9.60 -24.20
C ILE A 445 -29.52 8.98 -24.68
N THR A 446 -30.05 9.46 -25.79
CA THR A 446 -31.27 8.98 -26.45
C THR A 446 -30.94 8.48 -27.86
N GLU A 447 -31.93 7.89 -28.53
CA GLU A 447 -31.79 7.36 -29.89
C GLU A 447 -31.50 8.42 -30.99
N ILE A 448 -31.80 9.70 -30.74
CA ILE A 448 -31.64 10.79 -31.73
C ILE A 448 -30.81 11.98 -31.21
N GLY A 449 -30.17 11.82 -30.05
CA GLY A 449 -29.43 12.91 -29.41
C GLY A 449 -29.25 12.75 -27.90
N ILE A 450 -28.92 13.83 -27.21
CA ILE A 450 -28.67 13.89 -25.77
C ILE A 450 -29.74 14.76 -25.11
N CYS A 451 -30.49 14.20 -24.17
CA CYS A 451 -31.51 14.89 -23.39
C CYS A 451 -30.88 15.54 -22.15
N GLU A 452 -30.99 16.86 -22.06
CA GLU A 452 -30.52 17.66 -20.92
C GLU A 452 -31.56 17.78 -19.79
N HIS A 453 -32.65 17.03 -19.86
CA HIS A 453 -33.67 17.01 -18.81
C HIS A 453 -33.09 16.38 -17.54
N ASP A 454 -33.13 17.13 -16.43
CA ASP A 454 -32.56 16.68 -15.17
C ASP A 454 -33.49 15.68 -14.46
N TYR A 455 -32.98 14.48 -14.18
CA TYR A 455 -33.67 13.45 -13.40
C TYR A 455 -34.07 13.89 -11.98
N ALA A 456 -33.41 14.89 -11.40
CA ALA A 456 -33.81 15.46 -10.12
C ALA A 456 -35.08 16.34 -10.22
N MET A 457 -35.50 16.70 -11.45
CA MET A 457 -36.73 17.44 -11.71
C MET A 457 -37.93 16.51 -11.87
N SER A 458 -39.12 17.10 -12.00
CA SER A 458 -40.34 16.36 -12.31
C SER A 458 -40.19 15.58 -13.63
N PRO A 459 -40.76 14.37 -13.75
CA PRO A 459 -40.71 13.59 -14.99
C PRO A 459 -41.09 14.40 -16.25
N CYS A 460 -40.41 14.09 -17.35
CA CYS A 460 -40.58 14.82 -18.61
C CYS A 460 -42.04 14.77 -19.11
N SER A 461 -42.65 15.94 -19.23
CA SER A 461 -44.04 16.08 -19.71
C SER A 461 -44.23 15.79 -21.20
N ARG A 462 -43.13 15.67 -21.96
CA ARG A 462 -43.16 15.38 -23.41
C ARG A 462 -43.45 13.93 -23.74
N HIS A 463 -43.30 13.00 -22.80
CA HIS A 463 -43.64 11.57 -22.97
C HIS A 463 -43.16 10.96 -24.32
N GLY A 464 -41.93 11.26 -24.73
CA GLY A 464 -41.36 10.75 -25.99
C GLY A 464 -41.47 11.68 -27.20
N ASP A 465 -42.08 12.86 -27.08
CA ASP A 465 -42.07 13.91 -28.13
C ASP A 465 -40.74 14.68 -28.17
N CYS A 466 -39.63 13.94 -28.30
CA CYS A 466 -38.28 14.48 -28.20
C CYS A 466 -37.85 15.23 -29.48
N GLU A 467 -38.49 14.99 -30.61
CA GLU A 467 -38.12 15.56 -31.91
C GLU A 467 -38.26 17.07 -31.99
N THR A 468 -39.19 17.66 -31.24
CA THR A 468 -39.41 19.11 -31.18
C THR A 468 -38.97 19.69 -29.83
N CYS A 469 -38.37 18.89 -28.96
CA CYS A 469 -38.03 19.30 -27.59
C CYS A 469 -36.76 20.16 -27.56
N LYS A 470 -36.81 21.33 -26.92
CA LYS A 470 -35.63 22.21 -26.70
C LYS A 470 -34.54 21.60 -25.82
N GLU A 471 -34.93 20.68 -24.93
CA GLU A 471 -33.99 20.00 -24.02
C GLU A 471 -33.23 18.86 -24.70
N LEU A 472 -33.60 18.50 -25.94
CA LEU A 472 -32.87 17.51 -26.73
C LEU A 472 -31.81 18.19 -27.61
N ILE A 473 -30.56 17.84 -27.40
CA ILE A 473 -29.44 18.19 -28.25
C ILE A 473 -29.25 17.12 -29.32
N CYS A 474 -29.30 17.52 -30.59
CA CYS A 474 -28.86 16.64 -31.67
C CYS A 474 -27.34 16.76 -31.83
N ILE A 475 -26.63 15.63 -31.88
CA ILE A 475 -25.17 15.60 -32.01
C ILE A 475 -24.78 14.99 -33.35
N LYS A 476 -23.90 15.66 -34.09
CA LYS A 476 -23.42 15.15 -35.37
C LYS A 476 -22.51 13.94 -35.17
N GLY A 477 -22.76 12.88 -35.95
CA GLY A 477 -21.96 11.65 -35.91
C GLY A 477 -22.45 10.60 -34.91
N LEU A 478 -23.54 10.87 -34.16
CA LEU A 478 -24.15 9.86 -33.31
C LEU A 478 -24.78 8.74 -34.15
N GLU A 479 -24.41 7.51 -33.82
CA GLU A 479 -24.88 6.31 -34.53
C GLU A 479 -26.41 6.22 -34.56
N SER A 480 -26.95 5.77 -35.68
CA SER A 480 -28.39 5.55 -35.93
C SER A 480 -29.28 6.81 -35.93
N SER A 481 -28.84 7.95 -35.39
CA SER A 481 -29.67 9.17 -35.28
C SER A 481 -30.19 9.66 -36.64
N LEU A 482 -29.32 9.69 -37.66
CA LEU A 482 -29.70 10.14 -39.01
C LEU A 482 -30.70 9.18 -39.66
N GLU A 483 -30.47 7.87 -39.55
CA GLU A 483 -31.34 6.85 -40.14
C GLU A 483 -32.72 6.86 -39.49
N ILE A 484 -32.77 6.99 -38.16
CA ILE A 484 -34.01 7.11 -37.39
C ILE A 484 -34.77 8.38 -37.82
N LEU A 485 -34.10 9.54 -37.88
CA LEU A 485 -34.76 10.78 -38.29
C LEU A 485 -35.29 10.72 -39.73
N LYS A 486 -34.54 10.13 -40.67
CA LYS A 486 -35.01 9.90 -42.05
C LYS A 486 -36.22 9.00 -42.12
N HIS A 487 -36.23 7.90 -41.36
CA HIS A 487 -37.38 7.01 -41.29
C HIS A 487 -38.62 7.76 -40.78
N ARG A 488 -38.46 8.58 -39.74
CA ARG A 488 -39.56 9.39 -39.18
C ARG A 488 -40.02 10.50 -40.12
N GLU A 489 -39.12 11.10 -40.89
CA GLU A 489 -39.47 12.07 -41.92
C GLU A 489 -40.41 11.46 -42.97
N ILE A 490 -40.13 10.23 -43.42
CA ILE A 490 -40.99 9.50 -44.36
C ILE A 490 -42.39 9.29 -43.77
N GLN A 491 -42.46 8.75 -42.54
CA GLN A 491 -43.72 8.47 -41.86
C GLN A 491 -44.55 9.75 -41.65
N LEU A 492 -43.94 10.85 -41.22
CA LEU A 492 -44.63 12.12 -41.02
C LEU A 492 -45.06 12.77 -42.35
N THR A 493 -44.27 12.60 -43.42
CA THR A 493 -44.63 13.08 -44.75
C THR A 493 -45.88 12.37 -45.28
N GLU A 494 -46.01 11.06 -45.05
CA GLU A 494 -47.24 10.33 -45.37
C GLU A 494 -48.44 10.82 -44.55
N GLN A 495 -48.25 11.04 -43.25
CA GLN A 495 -49.31 11.53 -42.36
C GLN A 495 -49.81 12.92 -42.76
N ILE A 496 -48.91 13.86 -43.07
CA ILE A 496 -49.29 15.23 -43.46
C ILE A 496 -49.99 15.24 -44.83
N ASN A 497 -49.61 14.35 -45.76
CA ASN A 497 -50.29 14.23 -47.05
C ASN A 497 -51.72 13.73 -46.88
N LYS A 498 -51.94 12.70 -46.06
CA LYS A 498 -53.29 12.22 -45.70
C LYS A 498 -54.10 13.32 -45.02
N ALA A 499 -53.51 14.07 -44.08
CA ALA A 499 -54.17 15.20 -43.45
C ALA A 499 -54.60 16.26 -44.48
N LYS A 500 -53.74 16.60 -45.45
CA LYS A 500 -54.10 17.53 -46.54
C LYS A 500 -55.24 17.02 -47.42
N GLU A 501 -55.30 15.71 -47.70
CA GLU A 501 -56.41 15.10 -48.43
C GLU A 501 -57.73 15.21 -47.65
N HIS A 502 -57.72 14.84 -46.37
CA HIS A 502 -58.90 14.96 -45.50
C HIS A 502 -59.36 16.42 -45.32
N HIS A 503 -58.43 17.37 -45.31
CA HIS A 503 -58.76 18.79 -45.29
C HIS A 503 -59.51 19.23 -46.55
N LYS A 504 -59.09 18.77 -47.74
CA LYS A 504 -59.83 19.02 -49.00
C LYS A 504 -61.24 18.43 -48.98
N LEU A 505 -61.45 17.33 -48.24
CA LEU A 505 -62.75 16.70 -48.02
C LEU A 505 -63.60 17.41 -46.94
N GLY A 506 -63.12 18.52 -46.37
CA GLY A 506 -63.84 19.32 -45.37
C GLY A 506 -63.89 18.70 -43.98
N ALA A 507 -62.99 17.78 -43.65
CA ALA A 507 -62.96 17.16 -42.33
C ALA A 507 -62.62 18.19 -41.23
N PHE A 508 -63.50 18.29 -40.23
CA PHE A 508 -63.39 19.28 -39.16
C PHE A 508 -62.12 19.07 -38.31
N GLY A 509 -61.39 20.16 -38.03
CA GLY A 509 -60.23 20.17 -37.13
C GLY A 509 -58.91 19.70 -37.75
N VAL A 510 -58.90 19.28 -39.03
CA VAL A 510 -57.71 18.78 -39.71
C VAL A 510 -56.63 19.86 -39.92
N ASP A 511 -57.01 21.14 -39.97
CA ASP A 511 -56.08 22.27 -40.07
C ASP A 511 -55.03 22.28 -38.94
N ARG A 512 -55.46 21.96 -37.72
CA ARG A 512 -54.57 21.92 -36.54
C ARG A 512 -53.54 20.80 -36.66
N TRP A 513 -53.96 19.66 -37.21
CA TRP A 513 -53.07 18.52 -37.47
C TRP A 513 -52.06 18.83 -38.56
N ILE A 514 -52.46 19.50 -39.64
CA ILE A 514 -51.54 19.92 -40.70
C ILE A 514 -50.47 20.86 -40.13
N SER A 515 -50.86 21.83 -39.30
CA SER A 515 -49.92 22.75 -38.66
C SER A 515 -48.94 22.04 -37.72
N ASN A 516 -49.42 21.14 -36.86
CA ASN A 516 -48.57 20.39 -35.93
C ASN A 516 -47.61 19.43 -36.65
N LEU A 517 -48.10 18.69 -37.65
CA LEU A 517 -47.27 17.80 -38.45
C LEU A 517 -46.23 18.58 -39.26
N GLY A 518 -46.61 19.74 -39.82
CA GLY A 518 -45.70 20.63 -40.53
C GLY A 518 -44.58 21.14 -39.62
N TRP A 519 -44.93 21.52 -38.38
CA TRP A 519 -43.96 21.95 -37.37
C TRP A 519 -42.95 20.87 -37.01
N ARG A 520 -43.43 19.65 -36.74
CA ARG A 520 -42.56 18.51 -36.41
C ARG A 520 -41.67 18.14 -37.60
N LEU A 521 -42.23 18.13 -38.81
CA LEU A 521 -41.47 17.84 -40.03
C LEU A 521 -40.36 18.88 -40.27
N ALA A 522 -40.63 20.16 -39.99
CA ALA A 522 -39.60 21.20 -40.06
C ALA A 522 -38.45 20.94 -39.09
N HIS A 523 -38.73 20.55 -37.84
CA HIS A 523 -37.71 20.20 -36.86
C HIS A 523 -36.86 19.00 -37.29
N ILE A 524 -37.50 17.93 -37.76
CA ILE A 524 -36.79 16.74 -38.23
C ILE A 524 -35.91 17.08 -39.43
N ARG A 525 -36.44 17.81 -40.42
CA ARG A 525 -35.67 18.21 -41.61
C ARG A 525 -34.47 19.08 -41.26
N THR A 526 -34.62 20.00 -40.31
CA THR A 526 -33.49 20.82 -39.82
C THR A 526 -32.42 19.95 -39.17
N LYS A 527 -32.80 18.96 -38.35
CA LYS A 527 -31.85 18.00 -37.75
C LYS A 527 -31.16 17.14 -38.81
N ILE A 528 -31.91 16.62 -39.80
CA ILE A 528 -31.35 15.85 -40.91
C ILE A 528 -30.34 16.71 -41.69
N ALA A 529 -30.72 17.94 -42.06
CA ALA A 529 -29.84 18.85 -42.79
C ALA A 529 -28.54 19.14 -42.02
N PHE A 530 -28.64 19.34 -40.70
CA PHE A 530 -27.47 19.49 -39.83
C PHE A 530 -26.58 18.23 -39.81
N LEU A 531 -27.18 17.05 -39.67
CA LEU A 531 -26.45 15.78 -39.64
C LEU A 531 -25.78 15.46 -40.98
N GLU A 532 -26.41 15.78 -42.10
CA GLU A 532 -25.88 15.53 -43.46
C GLU A 532 -24.83 16.55 -43.92
N ASN A 533 -24.79 17.75 -43.34
CA ASN A 533 -23.89 18.80 -43.80
C ASN A 533 -22.41 18.44 -43.57
N SER A 534 -21.67 18.12 -44.63
CA SER A 534 -20.25 17.72 -44.57
C SER A 534 -19.29 18.79 -44.03
N GLU A 535 -19.70 20.06 -43.98
CA GLU A 535 -18.89 21.16 -43.42
C GLU A 535 -18.94 21.21 -41.89
N ILE A 536 -19.92 20.55 -41.28
CA ILE A 536 -20.05 20.49 -39.81
C ILE A 536 -19.23 19.30 -39.31
N PRO A 537 -18.33 19.48 -38.33
CA PRO A 537 -17.54 18.37 -37.78
C PRO A 537 -18.38 17.43 -36.90
N ASN A 538 -17.99 16.16 -36.83
CA ASN A 538 -18.55 15.21 -35.87
C ASN A 538 -18.33 15.70 -34.43
N GLY A 539 -19.32 15.49 -33.56
CA GLY A 539 -19.35 16.01 -32.19
C GLY A 539 -19.99 17.39 -32.06
N ALA A 540 -20.27 18.09 -33.17
CA ALA A 540 -21.00 19.36 -33.13
C ALA A 540 -22.42 19.17 -32.55
N LEU A 541 -22.86 20.17 -31.76
CA LEU A 541 -24.14 20.15 -31.06
C LEU A 541 -25.14 21.10 -31.72
N LEU A 542 -26.37 20.62 -31.96
CA LEU A 542 -27.51 21.39 -32.42
C LEU A 542 -28.59 21.42 -31.34
N ARG A 543 -28.98 22.64 -30.94
CA ARG A 543 -30.10 22.89 -30.02
C ARG A 543 -31.27 23.52 -30.77
N ILE A 544 -32.48 23.15 -30.37
CA ILE A 544 -33.69 23.86 -30.81
C ILE A 544 -33.81 25.12 -29.95
N PRO A 545 -33.94 26.32 -30.54
CA PRO A 545 -34.13 27.54 -29.78
C PRO A 545 -35.45 27.53 -29.00
N ASP A 546 -35.49 28.23 -27.87
CA ASP A 546 -36.64 28.26 -26.96
C ASP A 546 -37.93 28.77 -27.61
N GLU A 547 -37.81 29.62 -28.64
CA GLU A 547 -38.94 30.14 -29.42
C GLU A 547 -39.65 29.05 -30.24
N TYR A 548 -38.92 28.00 -30.59
CA TYR A 548 -39.42 26.86 -31.36
C TYR A 548 -39.84 25.67 -30.48
N ASP A 549 -39.88 25.86 -29.16
CA ASP A 549 -40.51 24.93 -28.22
C ASP A 549 -41.11 25.66 -27.00
N PRO A 550 -42.13 26.53 -27.21
CA PRO A 550 -42.73 27.26 -26.10
C PRO A 550 -43.39 26.30 -25.12
N SER A 551 -43.23 26.55 -23.81
CA SER A 551 -43.87 25.70 -22.81
C SER A 551 -45.41 25.78 -22.94
N PRO A 552 -46.16 24.70 -22.63
CA PRO A 552 -47.63 24.74 -22.65
C PRO A 552 -48.20 25.85 -21.77
N VAL A 553 -47.52 26.18 -20.67
CA VAL A 553 -47.85 27.30 -19.79
C VAL A 553 -47.63 28.64 -20.51
N LYS A 554 -46.52 28.81 -21.23
CA LYS A 554 -46.23 29.99 -22.05
C LYS A 554 -47.32 30.21 -23.10
N LEU A 555 -47.71 29.15 -23.82
CA LEU A 555 -48.80 29.20 -24.80
C LEU A 555 -50.15 29.57 -24.16
N ALA A 556 -50.51 28.93 -23.05
CA ALA A 556 -51.77 29.21 -22.35
C ALA A 556 -51.84 30.64 -21.77
N LEU A 557 -50.70 31.22 -21.39
CA LEU A 557 -50.61 32.60 -20.92
C LEU A 557 -50.72 33.59 -22.09
N LEU A 558 -50.08 33.31 -23.23
CA LEU A 558 -50.21 34.11 -24.45
C LEU A 558 -51.65 34.09 -24.99
N GLU A 559 -52.32 32.94 -25.01
CA GLU A 559 -53.72 32.81 -25.42
C GLU A 559 -54.68 33.61 -24.52
N LYS A 560 -54.29 33.85 -23.26
CA LYS A 560 -55.01 34.70 -22.32
C LYS A 560 -54.63 36.18 -22.43
N GLY A 561 -53.83 36.56 -23.43
CA GLY A 561 -53.39 37.94 -23.67
C GLY A 561 -52.37 38.46 -22.65
N MET A 562 -51.70 37.56 -21.92
CA MET A 562 -50.67 37.95 -20.96
C MET A 562 -49.31 38.00 -21.65
N ASP A 563 -48.69 39.18 -21.64
CA ASP A 563 -47.30 39.35 -22.08
C ASP A 563 -46.36 38.74 -21.03
N ILE A 564 -45.49 37.84 -21.46
CA ILE A 564 -44.67 36.97 -20.61
C ILE A 564 -43.19 37.09 -20.94
N ASP A 565 -42.80 38.11 -21.71
CA ASP A 565 -41.40 38.47 -21.83
C ASP A 565 -40.91 39.00 -20.47
N VAL A 566 -40.02 38.22 -19.85
CA VAL A 566 -39.36 38.60 -18.60
C VAL A 566 -38.49 39.83 -18.89
N LYS A 567 -38.87 40.99 -18.36
CA LYS A 567 -38.01 42.18 -18.37
C LYS A 567 -36.65 41.83 -17.75
N LYS A 568 -35.56 42.14 -18.45
CA LYS A 568 -34.19 41.96 -17.93
C LYS A 568 -34.08 42.58 -16.54
N LEU A 569 -33.35 41.90 -15.64
CA LEU A 569 -33.24 42.20 -14.19
C LEU A 569 -33.04 43.69 -13.86
N GLU A 570 -32.37 44.45 -14.73
CA GLU A 570 -32.08 45.87 -14.55
C GLU A 570 -33.32 46.79 -14.61
N THR A 571 -34.49 46.29 -15.04
CA THR A 571 -35.73 47.09 -15.19
C THR A 571 -36.93 46.57 -14.39
N ALA A 572 -36.74 45.53 -13.57
CA ALA A 572 -37.80 45.02 -12.70
C ALA A 572 -37.93 45.92 -11.45
N LYS A 573 -38.93 46.80 -11.41
CA LYS A 573 -39.42 47.37 -10.15
C LYS A 573 -40.52 46.46 -9.62
N LEU A 574 -40.39 46.06 -8.35
CA LEU A 574 -41.45 45.35 -7.61
C LEU A 574 -42.71 46.23 -7.60
N ASP A 575 -43.83 45.65 -7.98
CA ASP A 575 -45.13 46.32 -8.02
C ASP A 575 -45.69 46.46 -6.60
N ASP A 576 -46.20 47.64 -6.25
CA ASP A 576 -46.69 47.99 -4.90
C ASP A 576 -47.90 47.12 -4.48
N ASP A 577 -48.59 46.50 -5.45
CA ASP A 577 -49.71 45.58 -5.19
C ASP A 577 -49.26 44.26 -4.54
N LEU A 578 -47.99 43.84 -4.70
CA LEU A 578 -47.46 42.65 -4.04
C LEU A 578 -47.21 42.89 -2.53
N TYR A 579 -46.83 44.13 -2.16
CA TYR A 579 -46.65 44.52 -0.76
C TYR A 579 -47.98 44.53 0.01
N ARG A 580 -49.09 44.94 -0.64
CA ARG A 580 -50.43 44.91 -0.05
C ARG A 580 -50.97 43.50 0.22
N LEU A 581 -50.53 42.50 -0.55
CA LEU A 581 -50.92 41.10 -0.36
C LEU A 581 -50.13 40.39 0.73
N MET A 582 -49.00 40.96 1.16
CA MET A 582 -48.13 40.39 2.20
C MET A 582 -48.37 40.99 3.60
N GLU A 583 -49.19 42.04 3.72
CA GLU A 583 -49.70 42.53 5.00
C GLU A 583 -51.09 41.93 5.29
N MET A 584 -51.10 40.67 5.74
CA MET A 584 -52.18 40.08 6.53
C MET A 584 -51.61 39.44 7.79
#